data_AF-T1C464-F1
#
_entry.id   AF-T1C464-F1
#
_cell.length_a   1.000
_cell.length_b   1.000
_cell.length_c   1.000
_cell.angle_alpha   90.00
_cell.angle_beta   90.00
_cell.angle_gamma   90.00
#
_symmetry.space_group_name_H-M   'P 1'
#
loop_
_entity.id
_entity.type
_entity.pdbx_description
1 polymer ?
#
loop_
_entity_poly.entity_id
_entity_poly.type
_entity_poly.pdbx_seq_one_letter_code
_entity_poly.pdbx_strand_id
1 'polypeptide(L)'
;YLEQYPSTVIAVTHDRYFLDNVAEWILELDRGHGIPWHGNYSSWLEQKEQRLRVEEREREALRKTLEHELEWVRQNPKARQAKSKARLQRYEELASREFQQRNETSEIYIPPGERLGEHVIEVRGVRKAYGERLLIDDLSFDLPRGGIVGIIGPNG
;
A
#
# COMPACT_ATOMS: atom_id res chain seq x y z
N TYR A 1 -0.20 -17.15 -22.06
CA TYR A 1 -0.26 -16.41 -23.35
C TYR A 1 0.84 -15.35 -23.42
N LEU A 2 1.03 -14.52 -22.38
CA LEU A 2 2.10 -13.52 -22.37
C LEU A 2 3.52 -14.11 -22.20
N GLU A 3 3.68 -15.23 -21.49
CA GLU A 3 4.98 -15.93 -21.35
C GLU A 3 5.61 -16.38 -22.67
N GLN A 4 4.81 -16.58 -23.72
CA GLN A 4 5.29 -17.01 -25.04
C GLN A 4 5.35 -15.85 -26.05
N TYR A 5 5.11 -14.62 -25.60
CA TYR A 5 5.10 -13.47 -26.48
C TYR A 5 6.54 -13.05 -26.79
N PRO A 6 6.97 -13.01 -28.07
CA PRO A 6 8.38 -12.83 -28.44
C PRO A 6 8.87 -11.38 -28.29
N SER A 7 8.07 -10.48 -27.72
CA SER A 7 8.37 -9.03 -27.63
C SER A 7 8.23 -8.53 -26.20
N THR A 8 8.90 -7.43 -25.88
CA THR A 8 8.84 -6.81 -24.56
C THR A 8 7.44 -6.30 -24.26
N VAL A 9 6.86 -6.74 -23.15
CA VAL A 9 5.56 -6.28 -22.65
C VAL A 9 5.78 -5.46 -21.39
N ILE A 10 5.24 -4.24 -21.37
CA ILE A 10 5.16 -3.42 -20.16
C ILE A 10 3.70 -3.43 -19.72
N ALA A 11 3.43 -4.05 -18.58
CA ALA A 11 2.10 -4.13 -18.00
C ALA A 11 2.10 -3.52 -16.60
N VAL A 12 1.05 -2.77 -16.27
CA VAL A 12 0.80 -2.25 -14.93
C VAL A 12 -0.34 -3.07 -14.33
N THR A 13 -0.06 -3.79 -13.25
CA THR A 13 -1.05 -4.61 -12.55
C THR A 13 -0.84 -4.58 -11.05
N HIS A 14 -1.92 -4.81 -10.29
CA HIS A 14 -1.89 -5.03 -8.86
C HIS A 14 -1.99 -6.53 -8.49
N ASP A 15 -2.12 -7.41 -9.48
CA ASP A 15 -2.21 -8.86 -9.25
C ASP A 15 -0.82 -9.46 -9.00
N ARG A 16 -0.62 -9.94 -7.77
CA ARG A 16 0.64 -10.57 -7.34
C ARG A 16 0.92 -11.88 -8.09
N TYR A 17 -0.10 -12.67 -8.40
CA TYR A 17 0.09 -13.95 -9.09
C TYR A 17 0.48 -13.73 -10.55
N PHE A 18 -0.01 -12.67 -11.17
CA PHE A 18 0.42 -12.28 -12.50
C PHE A 18 1.89 -11.87 -12.51
N LEU A 19 2.30 -11.03 -11.57
CA LEU A 19 3.68 -10.54 -11.47
C LEU A 19 4.67 -11.66 -11.12
N ASP A 20 4.27 -12.63 -10.31
CA ASP A 20 5.17 -13.71 -9.90
C ASP A 20 5.40 -14.76 -11.01
N ASN A 21 4.39 -14.99 -11.86
CA ASN A 21 4.46 -15.98 -12.93
C ASN A 21 4.98 -15.42 -14.27
N VAL A 22 4.69 -14.16 -14.59
CA VAL A 22 4.94 -13.59 -15.93
C VAL A 22 6.08 -12.56 -15.94
N ALA A 23 6.34 -11.89 -14.81
CA ALA A 23 7.31 -10.78 -14.79
C ALA A 23 8.75 -11.28 -14.56
N GLU A 24 9.62 -11.03 -15.53
CA GLU A 24 11.08 -11.16 -15.38
C GLU A 24 11.71 -9.90 -14.77
N TRP A 25 11.05 -8.76 -14.96
CA TRP A 25 11.47 -7.45 -14.48
C TRP A 25 10.33 -6.73 -13.77
N ILE A 26 10.64 -6.08 -12.66
CA ILE A 26 9.74 -5.21 -11.93
C ILE A 26 10.28 -3.80 -11.98
N LEU A 27 9.46 -2.86 -12.44
CA LEU A 27 9.77 -1.43 -12.38
C LEU A 27 8.95 -0.81 -11.26
N GLU A 28 9.60 -0.52 -10.13
CA GLU A 28 8.98 0.22 -9.04
C GLU A 28 9.05 1.71 -9.33
N LEU A 29 7.91 2.40 -9.27
CA LEU A 29 7.85 3.86 -9.29
C LEU A 29 7.66 4.36 -7.86
N ASP A 30 8.72 4.89 -7.27
CA ASP A 30 8.69 5.48 -5.94
C ASP A 30 9.26 6.91 -5.98
N ARG A 31 8.55 7.87 -5.36
CA ARG A 31 8.95 9.29 -5.27
C ARG A 31 9.45 9.89 -6.60
N GLY A 32 8.79 9.55 -7.71
CA GLY A 32 9.13 10.02 -9.05
C GLY A 32 10.38 9.38 -9.68
N HIS A 33 10.95 8.35 -9.06
CA HIS A 33 12.09 7.60 -9.58
C HIS A 33 11.66 6.17 -9.96
N GLY A 34 12.15 5.69 -11.10
CA GLY A 34 11.98 4.31 -11.53
C GLY A 34 13.15 3.45 -11.07
N ILE A 35 12.86 2.43 -10.26
CA ILE A 35 13.85 1.48 -9.75
C ILE A 35 13.59 0.15 -10.45
N PRO A 36 14.39 -0.22 -11.48
CA PRO A 36 14.26 -1.51 -12.13
C PRO A 36 14.86 -2.60 -11.25
N TRP A 37 14.13 -3.71 -11.13
CA TRP A 37 14.53 -4.92 -10.44
C TRP A 37 14.42 -6.11 -11.38
N HIS A 38 15.45 -6.95 -11.40
CA HIS A 38 15.45 -8.19 -12.16
C HIS A 38 15.07 -9.34 -11.22
N GLY A 39 13.89 -9.92 -11.42
CA GLY A 39 13.34 -10.95 -10.56
C GLY A 39 11.82 -10.86 -10.43
N ASN A 40 11.24 -11.93 -9.88
CA ASN A 40 9.80 -12.04 -9.65
C ASN A 40 9.32 -11.13 -8.50
N TYR A 41 8.00 -11.06 -8.34
CA TYR A 41 7.35 -10.23 -7.31
C TYR A 41 7.81 -10.56 -5.90
N SER A 42 7.95 -11.85 -5.58
CA SER A 42 8.35 -12.31 -4.26
C SER A 42 9.76 -11.81 -3.89
N SER A 43 10.73 -11.92 -4.80
CA SER A 43 12.10 -11.44 -4.60
C SER A 43 12.18 -9.91 -4.46
N TRP A 44 11.38 -9.19 -5.24
CA TRP A 44 11.28 -7.73 -5.13
C TRP A 44 10.72 -7.31 -3.78
N LEU A 45 9.68 -8.01 -3.28
CA LEU A 45 9.04 -7.70 -2.00
C LEU A 45 10.03 -7.85 -0.83
N GLU A 46 10.81 -8.93 -0.80
CA GLU A 46 11.85 -9.14 0.22
C GLU A 46 12.91 -8.03 0.18
N GLN A 47 13.38 -7.68 -1.02
CA GLN A 47 14.35 -6.61 -1.18
C GLN A 47 13.79 -5.26 -0.73
N LYS A 48 12.54 -4.96 -1.10
CA LYS A 48 11.83 -3.75 -0.69
C LYS A 48 11.72 -3.67 0.82
N GLU A 49 11.37 -4.77 1.49
CA GLU A 49 11.30 -4.81 2.95
C GLU A 49 12.66 -4.53 3.60
N GLN A 50 13.74 -5.14 3.09
CA GLN A 50 15.10 -4.86 3.59
C GLN A 50 15.49 -3.39 3.40
N ARG A 51 15.19 -2.82 2.23
CA ARG A 51 15.43 -1.39 1.94
C ARG A 51 14.63 -0.49 2.88
N LEU A 52 13.35 -0.76 3.09
CA LEU A 52 12.50 0.00 4.01
C LEU A 52 13.02 -0.06 5.43
N ARG A 53 13.48 -1.22 5.91
CA ARG A 53 14.10 -1.37 7.24
C ARG A 53 15.39 -0.55 7.37
N VAL A 54 16.21 -0.48 6.33
CA VAL A 54 17.42 0.36 6.33
C VAL A 54 17.05 1.84 6.31
N GLU A 55 16.12 2.25 5.45
CA GLU A 55 15.61 3.64 5.40
C GLU A 55 15.00 4.06 6.75
N GLU A 56 14.25 3.18 7.41
CA GLU A 56 13.64 3.45 8.71
C GLU A 56 14.70 3.69 9.79
N ARG A 57 15.76 2.86 9.82
CA ARG A 57 16.89 3.05 10.75
C ARG A 57 17.64 4.36 10.50
N GLU A 58 17.90 4.69 9.24
CA GLU A 58 18.54 5.96 8.87
C GLU A 58 17.68 7.16 9.27
N ARG A 59 16.35 7.07 9.05
CA ARG A 59 15.39 8.09 9.50
C ARG A 59 15.39 8.24 11.01
N GLU A 60 15.38 7.14 11.76
CA GLU A 60 15.37 7.19 13.21
C GLU A 60 16.66 7.85 13.76
N ALA A 61 17.82 7.50 13.18
CA ALA A 61 19.10 8.11 13.52
C ALA A 61 19.15 9.62 13.19
N LEU A 62 18.62 10.00 12.02
CA LEU A 62 18.48 11.40 11.62
C LEU A 62 17.55 12.15 12.57
N ARG A 63 16.41 11.57 12.94
CA ARG A 63 15.44 12.17 13.87
C ARG A 63 16.06 12.44 15.24
N LYS A 64 16.78 11.47 15.81
CA LYS A 64 17.51 11.64 17.07
C LYS A 64 18.58 12.74 16.98
N THR A 65 19.26 12.84 15.85
CA THR A 65 20.25 13.91 15.62
C THR A 65 19.57 15.29 15.59
N LEU A 66 18.43 15.41 14.91
CA LEU A 66 17.64 16.64 14.85
C LEU A 66 17.08 17.02 16.23
N GLU A 67 16.57 16.05 17.00
CA GLU A 67 16.08 16.26 18.36
C GLU A 67 17.19 16.82 19.28
N HIS A 68 18.38 16.22 19.26
CA HIS A 68 19.53 16.72 20.03
C HIS A 68 20.00 18.12 19.58
N GLU A 69 20.03 18.39 18.28
CA GLU A 69 20.37 19.74 17.79
C GLU A 69 19.34 20.79 18.22
N LEU A 70 18.05 20.44 18.20
CA LEU A 70 16.95 21.31 18.63
C LEU A 70 17.03 21.61 20.14
N GLU A 71 17.34 20.63 20.97
CA GLU A 71 17.57 20.82 22.41
C GLU A 71 18.76 21.75 22.68
N TRP A 72 19.88 21.57 21.96
CA TRP A 72 21.03 22.46 22.09
C TRP A 72 20.72 23.91 21.72
N VAL A 73 19.97 24.12 20.63
CA VAL A 73 19.52 25.46 20.20
C VAL A 73 18.58 26.09 21.23
N ARG A 74 17.70 25.31 21.87
CA ARG A 74 16.80 25.78 22.94
C ARG A 74 17.56 26.18 24.21
N GLN A 75 18.62 25.46 24.56
CA GLN A 75 19.39 25.70 25.78
C GLN A 75 20.36 26.89 25.69
N ASN A 76 20.86 27.24 24.49
CA ASN A 76 21.83 28.33 24.31
C ASN A 76 21.34 29.46 23.38
N PRO A 77 20.58 30.45 23.89
CA PRO A 77 20.05 31.55 23.07
C PRO A 77 21.13 32.46 22.45
N LYS A 78 22.37 32.46 22.98
CA LYS A 78 23.53 33.20 22.44
C LYS A 78 24.23 32.50 21.26
N ALA A 79 23.85 31.26 20.91
CA ALA A 79 24.43 30.51 19.79
C ALA A 79 23.95 30.99 18.39
N ARG A 80 23.09 32.02 18.34
CA ARG A 80 22.46 32.58 17.13
C ARG A 80 23.39 33.39 16.20
N GLN A 81 24.70 33.34 16.36
CA GLN A 81 25.64 34.00 15.42
C GLN A 81 26.08 33.04 14.30
N ALA A 82 26.28 33.59 13.10
CA ALA A 82 26.76 33.05 11.80
C ALA A 82 26.79 31.51 11.56
N LYS A 83 27.38 30.71 12.45
CA LYS A 83 27.37 29.23 12.42
C LYS A 83 25.97 28.60 12.61
N SER A 84 25.00 29.34 13.14
CA SER A 84 23.62 28.89 13.34
C SER A 84 22.76 28.94 12.06
N LYS A 85 23.03 29.84 11.11
CA LYS A 85 22.21 30.01 9.89
C LYS A 85 22.31 28.82 8.94
N ALA A 86 23.52 28.29 8.75
CA ALA A 86 23.75 27.09 7.91
C ALA A 86 23.14 25.82 8.52
N ARG A 87 23.05 25.72 9.86
CA ARG A 87 22.38 24.59 10.54
C ARG A 87 20.86 24.71 10.52
N LEU A 88 20.32 25.91 10.70
CA LEU A 88 18.88 26.15 10.55
C LEU A 88 18.40 25.81 9.14
N GLN A 89 19.17 26.19 8.12
CA GLN A 89 18.85 25.89 6.73
C GLN A 89 18.89 24.37 6.45
N ARG A 90 19.86 23.64 7.02
CA ARG A 90 19.87 22.17 6.97
C ARG A 90 18.67 21.56 7.68
N TYR A 91 18.26 22.10 8.83
CA TYR A 91 17.07 21.64 9.55
C TYR A 91 15.81 21.82 8.69
N GLU A 92 15.62 23.00 8.08
CA GLU A 92 14.47 23.27 7.20
C GLU A 92 14.48 22.36 5.96
N GLU A 93 15.64 22.16 5.33
CA GLU A 93 15.79 21.22 4.20
C GLU A 93 15.43 19.78 4.60
N LEU A 94 15.91 19.30 5.75
CA LEU A 94 15.64 17.94 6.24
C LEU A 94 14.16 17.77 6.65
N ALA A 95 13.57 18.75 7.32
CA ALA A 95 12.15 18.75 7.70
C ALA A 95 11.21 18.76 6.47
N SER A 96 11.58 19.48 5.41
CA SER A 96 10.81 19.50 4.16
C SER A 96 10.79 18.15 3.45
N ARG A 97 11.87 17.37 3.55
CA ARG A 97 11.97 16.01 2.97
C ARG A 97 11.12 14.99 3.72
N GLU A 98 11.00 15.07 5.05
CA GLU A 98 10.14 14.18 5.85
C GLU A 98 8.65 14.33 5.49
N PHE A 99 8.19 15.55 5.18
CA PHE A 99 6.77 15.82 4.92
C PHE A 99 6.27 15.16 3.64
N GLN A 100 7.10 15.05 2.59
CA GLN A 100 6.72 14.43 1.32
C GLN A 100 6.54 12.90 1.42
N GLN A 101 7.14 12.25 2.43
CA GLN A 101 7.15 10.78 2.57
C GLN A 101 5.94 10.18 3.31
N ARG A 102 5.14 10.98 4.03
CA ARG A 102 4.05 10.45 4.89
C ARG A 102 2.75 10.11 4.16
N ASN A 103 2.67 10.28 2.84
CA ASN A 103 1.42 10.08 2.09
C ASN A 103 1.02 8.61 1.89
N GLU A 104 1.80 7.62 2.36
CA GLU A 104 1.56 6.20 2.06
C GLU A 104 0.65 5.46 3.05
N THR A 105 0.47 5.95 4.29
CA THR A 105 -0.40 5.28 5.27
C THR A 105 -1.84 5.79 5.18
N SER A 106 -2.52 5.44 4.10
CA SER A 106 -3.98 5.56 4.02
C SER A 106 -4.60 4.25 4.52
N GLU A 107 -4.72 4.09 5.84
CA GLU A 107 -5.59 3.05 6.39
C GLU A 107 -7.04 3.38 6.03
N ILE A 108 -7.69 2.47 5.31
CA ILE A 108 -9.11 2.64 4.95
C ILE A 108 -9.94 2.25 6.17
N TYR A 109 -10.52 3.25 6.83
CA TYR A 109 -11.46 3.03 7.92
C TYR A 109 -12.86 2.70 7.38
N ILE A 110 -13.37 1.52 7.71
CA ILE A 110 -14.76 1.15 7.45
C ILE A 110 -15.57 1.43 8.74
N PRO A 111 -16.55 2.35 8.71
CA PRO A 111 -17.34 2.64 9.89
C PRO A 111 -18.16 1.42 10.31
N PRO A 112 -18.29 1.14 11.62
CA PRO A 112 -19.14 0.07 12.10
C PRO A 112 -20.61 0.37 11.77
N GLY A 113 -21.32 -0.62 11.24
CA GLY A 113 -22.75 -0.53 10.95
C GLY A 113 -23.63 -0.51 12.21
N GLU A 114 -24.92 -0.28 12.02
CA GLU A 114 -25.91 -0.36 13.08
C GLU A 114 -26.03 -1.78 13.65
N ARG A 115 -26.64 -1.93 14.82
CA ARG A 115 -26.84 -3.25 15.45
C ARG A 115 -27.76 -4.10 14.58
N LEU A 116 -27.22 -5.20 14.06
CA LEU A 116 -27.96 -6.20 13.28
C LEU A 116 -28.60 -7.26 14.20
N GLY A 117 -29.77 -7.77 13.79
CA GLY A 117 -30.43 -8.92 14.41
C GLY A 117 -29.72 -10.25 14.11
N GLU A 118 -30.19 -11.37 14.68
CA GLU A 118 -29.60 -12.71 14.46
C GLU A 118 -29.59 -13.12 12.97
N HIS A 119 -30.70 -12.90 12.26
CA HIS A 119 -30.85 -13.19 10.84
C HIS A 119 -30.83 -11.90 10.04
N VAL A 120 -29.88 -11.76 9.10
CA VAL A 120 -29.70 -10.53 8.32
C VAL A 120 -30.22 -10.70 6.90
N ILE A 121 -29.85 -11.80 6.24
CA ILE A 121 -30.33 -12.12 4.89
C ILE A 121 -30.83 -13.57 4.89
N GLU A 122 -32.01 -13.78 4.33
CA GLU A 122 -32.53 -15.11 4.02
C GLU A 122 -32.93 -15.14 2.55
N VAL A 123 -32.40 -16.11 1.83
CA VAL A 123 -32.66 -16.36 0.41
C VAL A 123 -33.24 -17.75 0.29
N ARG A 124 -34.38 -17.89 -0.40
CA ARG A 124 -35.07 -19.16 -0.61
C ARG A 124 -35.52 -19.28 -2.06
N GLY A 125 -35.12 -20.36 -2.71
CA GLY A 125 -35.55 -20.76 -4.05
C GLY A 125 -35.39 -19.67 -5.12
N VAL A 126 -34.35 -18.84 -5.02
CA VAL A 126 -34.18 -17.73 -5.96
C VAL A 126 -33.76 -18.27 -7.31
N ARG A 127 -34.56 -17.92 -8.33
CA ARG A 127 -34.28 -18.19 -9.74
C ARG A 127 -34.20 -16.86 -10.48
N LYS A 128 -33.13 -16.67 -11.27
CA LYS A 128 -32.92 -15.48 -12.09
C LYS A 128 -32.38 -15.87 -13.46
N ALA A 129 -33.01 -15.36 -14.51
CA ALA A 129 -32.53 -15.46 -15.89
C ALA A 129 -32.47 -14.07 -16.53
N TYR A 130 -31.62 -13.94 -17.55
CA TYR A 130 -31.54 -12.79 -18.43
C TYR A 130 -31.67 -13.27 -19.89
N GLY A 131 -32.82 -12.97 -20.51
CA GLY A 131 -33.19 -13.56 -21.80
C GLY A 131 -33.30 -15.09 -21.67
N GLU A 132 -32.60 -15.80 -22.55
CA GLU A 132 -32.53 -17.27 -22.51
C GLU A 132 -31.46 -17.81 -21.56
N ARG A 133 -30.61 -16.95 -20.97
CA ARG A 133 -29.52 -17.37 -20.10
C ARG A 133 -29.97 -17.40 -18.64
N LEU A 134 -30.05 -18.60 -18.07
CA LEU A 134 -30.27 -18.80 -16.64
C LEU A 134 -28.99 -18.43 -15.87
N LEU A 135 -29.10 -17.51 -14.91
CA LEU A 135 -27.98 -17.02 -14.09
C LEU A 135 -27.98 -17.67 -12.71
N ILE A 136 -29.15 -17.80 -12.10
CA ILE A 136 -29.32 -18.37 -10.77
C ILE A 136 -30.49 -19.34 -10.86
N ASP A 137 -30.31 -20.55 -10.34
CA ASP A 137 -31.36 -21.55 -10.23
C ASP A 137 -31.43 -22.10 -8.80
N ASP A 138 -32.64 -22.08 -8.23
CA ASP A 138 -32.99 -22.59 -6.90
C ASP A 138 -31.99 -22.26 -5.76
N LEU A 139 -31.48 -21.03 -5.75
CA LEU A 139 -30.51 -20.62 -4.72
C LEU A 139 -31.21 -20.36 -3.39
N SER A 140 -30.76 -21.06 -2.35
CA SER A 140 -31.22 -20.86 -0.97
C SER A 140 -30.04 -20.78 -0.01
N PHE A 141 -29.95 -19.71 0.79
CA PHE A 141 -28.96 -19.56 1.85
C PHE A 141 -29.42 -18.56 2.92
N ASP A 142 -28.91 -18.71 4.13
CA ASP A 142 -29.07 -17.77 5.23
C ASP A 142 -27.73 -17.11 5.59
N LEU A 143 -27.76 -15.82 5.92
CA LEU A 143 -26.62 -15.06 6.40
C LEU A 143 -26.93 -14.48 7.79
N PRO A 144 -26.25 -14.96 8.84
CA PRO A 144 -26.38 -14.40 10.18
C PRO A 144 -25.58 -13.09 10.33
N ARG A 145 -25.80 -12.37 11.43
CA ARG A 145 -25.01 -11.15 11.73
C ARG A 145 -23.51 -11.42 11.77
N GLY A 146 -22.75 -10.48 11.22
CA GLY A 146 -21.29 -10.57 11.15
C GLY A 146 -20.76 -11.61 10.16
N GLY A 147 -21.64 -12.30 9.42
CA GLY A 147 -21.23 -13.20 8.35
C GLY A 147 -20.61 -12.43 7.19
N ILE A 148 -19.44 -12.89 6.73
CA ILE A 148 -18.76 -12.36 5.55
C ILE A 148 -18.95 -13.38 4.42
N VAL A 149 -19.59 -12.97 3.33
CA VAL A 149 -19.83 -13.82 2.15
C VAL A 149 -18.96 -13.33 0.99
N GLY A 150 -18.00 -14.16 0.58
CA GLY A 150 -17.27 -13.97 -0.66
C GLY A 150 -18.03 -14.61 -1.81
N ILE A 151 -18.46 -13.81 -2.79
CA ILE A 151 -19.10 -14.32 -4.01
C ILE A 151 -18.01 -14.46 -5.08
N ILE A 152 -17.84 -15.68 -5.59
CA ILE A 152 -16.89 -15.99 -6.67
C ILE A 152 -17.64 -16.59 -7.85
N GLY A 153 -17.15 -16.33 -9.06
CA GLY A 153 -17.71 -16.85 -10.30
C GLY A 153 -16.96 -16.31 -11.51
N PRO A 154 -17.14 -16.91 -12.69
CA PRO A 154 -16.66 -16.34 -13.93
C PRO A 154 -17.32 -14.96 -14.19
N ASN A 155 -16.70 -14.16 -15.06
CA ASN A 155 -17.29 -12.89 -15.46
C ASN A 155 -18.57 -13.12 -16.28
N GLY A 156 -19.70 -12.64 -15.73
CA GLY A 156 -21.03 -12.70 -16.33
C GLY A 156 -21.63 -14.09 -16.36
#